data_AF-A0A1V5JQF1-F1
#
_entry.id   AF-A0A1V5JQF1-F1
#
_cell.length_a   1.000
_cell.length_b   1.000
_cell.length_c   1.000
_cell.angle_alpha   90.00
_cell.angle_beta   90.00
_cell.angle_gamma   90.00
#
_symmetry.space_group_name_H-M   'P 1'
#
loop_
_entity.id
_entity.type
_entity.pdbx_description
1 polymer ?
#
loop_
_entity_poly.entity_id
_entity_poly.type
_entity_poly.pdbx_seq_one_letter_code
_entity_poly.pdbx_strand_id
1 'polypeptide(L)'
;MVFRENSKVSEIIVNLELEPLFPEGGYYRETYRSADTLLSGRNLSTTILYLLTPNTLSRLHRLDSDEVYTFLLGDPVKMLLLTPSGRGEILHLGKGLSTKTLFHVVVPRQTWQGFSLVPGGEYALLTTTVSPGFSPKGFDLGKREELKRLFPDYQEEIELLTTDL
;
A
#
# COMPACT_ATOMS: atom_id res chain seq x y z
N MET A 1 -17.62 -20.90 15.20
CA MET A 1 -16.20 -20.57 15.46
C MET A 1 -16.09 -19.06 15.32
N VAL A 2 -16.02 -18.34 16.44
CA VAL A 2 -15.92 -16.87 16.43
C VAL A 2 -14.45 -16.54 16.20
N PHE A 3 -14.12 -15.94 15.05
CA PHE A 3 -12.80 -15.36 14.84
C PHE A 3 -12.62 -14.27 15.89
N ARG A 4 -11.77 -14.52 16.90
CA ARG A 4 -11.32 -13.45 17.79
C ARG A 4 -10.46 -12.54 16.93
N GLU A 5 -10.97 -11.35 16.65
CA GLU A 5 -10.17 -10.25 16.15
C GLU A 5 -8.94 -10.11 17.08
N ASN A 6 -7.74 -10.05 16.49
CA ASN A 6 -6.51 -9.94 17.26
C ASN A 6 -6.62 -8.66 18.11
N SER A 7 -6.64 -8.80 19.45
CA SER A 7 -6.91 -7.69 20.36
C SER A 7 -5.98 -6.50 20.12
N LYS A 8 -4.74 -6.78 19.69
CA LYS A 8 -3.75 -5.76 19.36
C LYS A 8 -4.09 -4.98 18.09
N VAL A 9 -4.65 -5.62 17.06
CA VAL A 9 -5.08 -4.94 15.82
C VAL A 9 -6.23 -4.00 16.12
N SER A 10 -7.23 -4.46 16.87
CA SER A 10 -8.36 -3.62 17.28
C SER A 10 -7.91 -2.44 18.14
N GLU A 11 -6.96 -2.66 19.07
CA GLU A 11 -6.35 -1.58 19.85
C GLU A 11 -5.63 -0.54 18.97
N ILE A 12 -4.87 -0.98 17.96
CA ILE A 12 -4.18 -0.05 17.04
C ILE A 12 -5.21 0.77 16.25
N ILE A 13 -6.24 0.13 15.70
CA ILE A 13 -7.30 0.80 14.93
C ILE A 13 -7.98 1.86 15.80
N VAL A 14 -8.37 1.52 17.03
CA VAL A 14 -9.05 2.44 17.95
C VAL A 14 -8.12 3.58 18.40
N ASN A 15 -6.92 3.26 18.88
CA ASN A 15 -6.00 4.24 19.45
C ASN A 15 -5.41 5.20 18.41
N LEU A 16 -5.28 4.74 17.16
CA LEU A 16 -4.80 5.56 16.04
C LEU A 16 -5.94 6.07 15.15
N GLU A 17 -7.20 5.84 15.54
CA GLU A 17 -8.40 6.31 14.84
C GLU A 17 -8.39 5.96 13.34
N LEU A 18 -8.02 4.72 13.03
CA LEU A 18 -7.93 4.27 11.65
C LEU A 18 -9.30 3.86 11.12
N GLU A 19 -9.57 4.19 9.86
CA GLU A 19 -10.79 3.82 9.16
C GLU A 19 -10.49 2.85 8.01
N PRO A 20 -11.41 1.97 7.60
CA PRO A 20 -11.20 1.12 6.43
C PRO A 20 -10.90 1.94 5.17
N LEU A 21 -9.86 1.56 4.43
CA LEU A 21 -9.51 2.16 3.15
C LEU A 21 -10.24 1.42 2.01
N PHE A 22 -11.12 2.11 1.30
CA PHE A 22 -11.83 1.57 0.14
C PHE A 22 -11.48 2.37 -1.13
N PRO A 23 -11.30 1.75 -2.31
CA PRO A 23 -11.46 0.31 -2.60
C PRO A 23 -10.19 -0.52 -2.37
N GLU A 24 -9.05 0.12 -2.11
CA GLU A 24 -7.73 -0.51 -2.04
C GLU A 24 -7.65 -1.62 -0.97
N GLY A 25 -8.20 -1.35 0.22
CA GLY A 25 -8.17 -2.24 1.38
C GLY A 25 -7.12 -1.84 2.43
N GLY A 26 -7.22 -2.44 3.61
CA GLY A 26 -6.47 -2.02 4.80
C GLY A 26 -7.22 -0.97 5.61
N TYR A 27 -6.52 -0.36 6.56
CA TYR A 27 -7.03 0.75 7.37
C TYR A 27 -6.10 1.93 7.27
N TYR A 28 -6.62 3.15 7.31
CA TYR A 28 -5.82 4.35 7.17
C TYR A 28 -6.34 5.51 8.01
N ARG A 29 -5.49 6.51 8.22
CA ARG A 29 -5.87 7.86 8.67
C ARG A 29 -4.93 8.87 8.07
N GLU A 30 -5.45 9.89 7.39
CA GLU A 30 -4.65 11.02 6.92
C GLU A 30 -4.16 11.84 8.12
N THR A 31 -2.84 11.96 8.26
CA THR A 31 -2.19 12.68 9.37
C THR A 31 -1.59 14.00 8.94
N TYR A 32 -1.40 14.22 7.65
CA TYR A 32 -0.90 15.46 7.10
C TYR A 32 -1.44 15.71 5.70
N ARG A 33 -1.81 16.97 5.45
CA ARG A 33 -2.05 17.52 4.12
C ARG A 33 -1.44 18.91 4.09
N SER A 34 -0.59 19.16 3.10
CA SER A 34 0.07 20.46 2.96
C SER A 34 -0.96 21.58 2.77
N ALA A 35 -0.83 22.67 3.53
CA ALA A 35 -1.64 23.88 3.33
C ALA A 35 -1.29 24.59 2.02
N ASP A 36 -0.06 24.41 1.55
CA ASP A 36 0.39 24.93 0.28
C ASP A 36 -0.05 24.03 -0.88
N THR A 37 -0.28 24.66 -2.02
CA THR A 37 -0.74 23.98 -3.24
C THR A 37 0.13 24.38 -4.42
N LEU A 38 0.24 23.46 -5.38
CA LEU A 38 0.73 23.75 -6.72
C LEU A 38 -0.24 24.70 -7.44
N LEU A 39 0.19 25.31 -8.55
CA LEU A 39 -0.69 26.11 -9.42
C LEU A 39 -1.92 25.34 -9.91
N SER A 40 -1.86 24.01 -9.97
CA SER A 40 -2.98 23.14 -10.31
C SER A 40 -4.04 23.01 -9.20
N GLY A 41 -3.80 23.59 -8.01
CA GLY A 41 -4.62 23.44 -6.81
C GLY A 41 -4.36 22.14 -6.02
N ARG A 42 -3.42 21.29 -6.46
CA ARG A 42 -3.04 20.05 -5.77
C ARG A 42 -2.13 20.36 -4.58
N ASN A 43 -2.41 19.81 -3.39
CA ASN A 43 -1.54 19.95 -2.21
C ASN A 43 -0.12 19.47 -2.52
N LEU A 44 0.91 20.09 -1.93
CA LEU A 44 2.29 19.68 -2.17
C LEU A 44 2.58 18.24 -1.70
N SER A 45 1.94 17.81 -0.62
CA SER A 45 2.11 16.47 -0.05
C SER A 45 0.93 16.09 0.83
N THR A 46 0.69 14.79 0.96
CA THR A 46 -0.19 14.17 1.95
C THR A 46 0.53 13.00 2.61
N THR A 47 0.29 12.78 3.90
CA THR A 47 0.79 11.61 4.62
C THR A 47 -0.35 10.94 5.37
N ILE A 48 -0.38 9.62 5.35
CA ILE A 48 -1.33 8.81 6.12
C ILE A 48 -0.57 7.82 7.00
N LEU A 49 -1.21 7.39 8.09
CA LEU A 49 -0.94 6.09 8.71
C LEU A 49 -1.69 5.02 7.92
N TYR A 50 -1.06 3.88 7.69
CA TYR A 50 -1.66 2.74 7.00
C TYR A 50 -1.40 1.44 7.77
N LEU A 51 -2.44 0.65 7.99
CA LEU A 51 -2.41 -0.61 8.71
C LEU A 51 -2.88 -1.76 7.81
N LEU A 52 -2.00 -2.75 7.66
CA LEU A 52 -2.28 -4.02 7.00
C LEU A 52 -2.46 -5.13 8.04
N THR A 53 -3.39 -6.02 7.80
CA THR A 53 -3.76 -7.14 8.69
C THR A 53 -3.86 -8.44 7.87
N PRO A 54 -3.96 -9.63 8.49
CA PRO A 54 -4.11 -10.89 7.77
C PRO A 54 -5.42 -10.98 6.98
N ASN A 55 -6.41 -10.16 7.35
CA ASN A 55 -7.73 -10.13 6.72
C ASN A 55 -7.85 -9.03 5.66
N THR A 56 -6.79 -8.24 5.46
CA THR A 56 -6.77 -7.14 4.50
C THR A 56 -5.61 -7.27 3.53
N LEU A 57 -5.79 -6.66 2.37
CA LEU A 57 -4.78 -6.50 1.32
C LEU A 57 -4.80 -5.03 0.92
N SER A 58 -3.67 -4.51 0.47
CA SER A 58 -3.70 -3.34 -0.42
C SER A 58 -3.72 -3.87 -1.85
N ARG A 59 -4.85 -3.69 -2.51
CA ARG A 59 -5.04 -4.13 -3.90
C ARG A 59 -4.10 -3.39 -4.83
N LEU A 60 -3.73 -4.05 -5.91
CA LEU A 60 -2.94 -3.47 -6.98
C LEU A 60 -3.60 -2.19 -7.47
N HIS A 61 -2.91 -1.08 -7.29
CA HIS A 61 -3.31 0.25 -7.71
C HIS A 61 -2.08 1.01 -8.18
N ARG A 62 -2.28 2.16 -8.81
CA ARG A 62 -1.18 3.09 -9.12
C ARG A 62 -1.62 4.52 -8.89
N LEU A 63 -0.64 5.37 -8.63
CA LEU A 63 -0.84 6.80 -8.47
C LEU A 63 -0.19 7.59 -9.60
N ASP A 64 -0.70 8.80 -9.85
CA ASP A 64 -0.08 9.80 -10.72
C ASP A 64 1.06 10.60 -10.06
N SER A 65 1.35 10.30 -8.78
CA SER A 65 2.41 10.88 -7.96
C SER A 65 3.31 9.79 -7.39
N ASP A 66 4.52 10.18 -7.01
CA ASP A 66 5.41 9.28 -6.28
C ASP A 66 4.87 9.07 -4.87
N GLU A 67 5.05 7.86 -4.36
CA GLU A 67 4.59 7.44 -3.05
C GLU A 67 5.73 6.82 -2.24
N VAL A 68 5.82 7.21 -0.98
CA VAL A 68 6.93 6.85 -0.10
C VAL A 68 6.41 6.13 1.12
N TYR A 69 6.75 4.85 1.23
CA TYR A 69 6.39 4.00 2.36
C TYR A 69 7.51 3.96 3.38
N THR A 70 7.16 4.17 4.66
CA THR A 70 8.07 3.96 5.78
C THR A 70 7.48 2.94 6.75
N PHE A 71 8.24 1.90 7.05
CA PHE A 71 7.86 0.90 8.03
C PHE A 71 7.97 1.44 9.46
N LEU A 72 6.89 1.35 10.24
CA LEU A 72 6.91 1.73 11.65
C LEU A 72 7.01 0.50 12.56
N LEU A 73 6.01 -0.38 12.52
CA LEU A 73 5.80 -1.44 13.52
C LEU A 73 5.14 -2.67 12.90
N GLY A 74 5.29 -3.81 13.58
CA GLY A 74 4.67 -5.09 13.19
C GLY A 74 5.61 -5.99 12.41
N ASP A 75 5.04 -6.72 11.46
CA ASP A 75 5.66 -7.78 10.69
C ASP A 75 5.94 -7.36 9.24
N PRO A 76 6.83 -8.07 8.53
CA PRO A 76 7.17 -7.71 7.16
C PRO A 76 5.97 -7.77 6.19
N VAL A 77 5.95 -6.81 5.27
CA VAL A 77 4.99 -6.71 4.16
C VAL A 77 5.67 -7.18 2.88
N LYS A 78 5.04 -8.09 2.14
CA LYS A 78 5.40 -8.41 0.76
C LYS A 78 4.76 -7.37 -0.16
N MET A 79 5.59 -6.72 -0.97
CA MET A 79 5.18 -5.62 -1.85
C MET A 79 5.51 -5.99 -3.29
N LEU A 80 4.48 -6.07 -4.13
CA LEU A 80 4.63 -6.25 -5.57
C LEU A 80 4.67 -4.89 -6.24
N LEU A 81 5.68 -4.64 -7.07
CA LEU A 81 5.82 -3.45 -7.90
C LEU A 81 5.89 -3.84 -9.38
N LEU A 82 5.04 -3.26 -10.21
CA LEU A 82 5.02 -3.48 -11.67
C LEU A 82 5.15 -2.14 -12.39
N THR A 83 6.33 -1.88 -12.94
CA THR A 83 6.71 -0.58 -13.52
C THR A 83 6.14 -0.38 -14.93
N PRO A 84 5.97 0.86 -15.40
CA PRO A 84 5.57 1.15 -16.80
C PRO A 84 6.54 0.59 -17.85
N SER A 85 7.78 0.30 -17.46
CA SER A 85 8.79 -0.31 -18.36
C SER A 85 8.56 -1.80 -18.63
N GLY A 86 7.52 -2.41 -18.04
CA GLY A 86 7.25 -3.84 -18.13
C GLY A 86 8.07 -4.69 -17.15
N ARG A 87 8.88 -4.06 -16.28
CA ARG A 87 9.61 -4.76 -15.22
C ARG A 87 8.74 -4.90 -13.99
N GLY A 88 8.70 -6.10 -13.41
CA GLY A 88 8.14 -6.33 -12.08
C GLY A 88 9.24 -6.67 -11.07
N GLU A 89 8.94 -6.45 -9.79
CA GLU A 89 9.77 -6.90 -8.67
C GLU A 89 8.93 -7.12 -7.41
N ILE A 90 9.45 -7.96 -6.52
CA ILE A 90 8.87 -8.17 -5.19
C ILE A 90 9.91 -7.74 -4.16
N LEU A 91 9.50 -6.81 -3.31
CA LEU A 91 10.30 -6.32 -2.18
C LEU A 91 9.62 -6.72 -0.87
N HIS A 92 10.39 -6.72 0.22
CA HIS A 92 9.80 -6.76 1.55
C HIS A 92 10.00 -5.43 2.26
N LEU A 93 8.95 -4.90 2.86
CA LEU A 93 9.01 -3.73 3.73
C LEU A 93 8.96 -4.21 5.19
N GLY A 94 9.92 -3.82 6.02
CA GLY A 94 10.04 -4.36 7.38
C GLY A 94 11.32 -3.91 8.09
N LYS A 95 11.61 -4.51 9.24
CA LYS A 95 12.83 -4.22 10.04
C LYS A 95 14.10 -4.85 9.47
N GLY A 96 14.36 -4.66 8.18
CA GLY A 96 15.52 -5.21 7.50
C GLY A 96 16.60 -4.17 7.23
N LEU A 97 17.85 -4.56 7.41
CA LEU A 97 19.03 -3.81 6.96
C LEU A 97 19.70 -4.48 5.75
N SER A 98 18.92 -5.26 4.98
CA SER A 98 19.40 -5.98 3.81
C SER A 98 18.78 -5.41 2.54
N THR A 99 19.33 -5.74 1.38
CA THR A 99 18.74 -5.34 0.09
C THR A 99 17.38 -5.98 -0.19
N LYS A 100 16.97 -7.00 0.58
CA LYS A 100 15.71 -7.73 0.36
C LYS A 100 14.58 -7.35 1.31
N THR A 101 14.89 -6.64 2.39
CA THR A 101 13.90 -6.15 3.36
C THR A 101 14.31 -4.74 3.78
N LEU A 102 13.46 -3.78 3.48
CA LEU A 102 13.77 -2.35 3.56
C LEU A 102 12.86 -1.66 4.58
N PHE A 103 13.38 -0.67 5.30
CA PHE A 103 12.58 0.22 6.14
C PHE A 103 11.78 1.24 5.33
N HIS A 104 12.25 1.54 4.12
CA HIS A 104 11.78 2.68 3.34
C HIS A 104 11.81 2.33 1.86
N VAL A 105 10.70 2.54 1.17
CA VAL A 105 10.55 2.29 -0.27
C VAL A 105 9.91 3.49 -0.93
N VAL A 106 10.51 3.94 -2.03
CA VAL A 106 9.93 4.96 -2.91
C VAL A 106 9.36 4.24 -4.13
N VAL A 107 8.07 4.43 -4.37
CA VAL A 107 7.36 3.94 -5.54
C VAL A 107 7.19 5.11 -6.52
N PRO A 108 7.87 5.07 -7.67
CA PRO A 108 7.65 6.08 -8.70
C PRO A 108 6.22 6.02 -9.21
N ARG A 109 5.64 7.19 -9.52
CA ARG A 109 4.33 7.31 -10.15
C ARG A 109 4.15 6.36 -11.33
N GLN A 110 2.90 6.00 -11.57
CA GLN A 110 2.47 5.08 -12.63
C GLN A 110 2.95 3.63 -12.47
N THR A 111 3.67 3.31 -11.39
CA THR A 111 3.99 1.93 -11.01
C THR A 111 2.78 1.31 -10.32
N TRP A 112 2.37 0.12 -10.76
CA TRP A 112 1.37 -0.65 -10.02
C TRP A 112 2.00 -1.20 -8.75
N GLN A 113 1.33 -1.03 -7.63
CA GLN A 113 1.78 -1.44 -6.31
C GLN A 113 0.67 -2.15 -5.57
N GLY A 114 1.00 -3.26 -4.90
CA GLY A 114 0.07 -4.03 -4.10
C GLY A 114 0.79 -4.75 -2.97
N PHE A 115 0.10 -4.99 -1.86
CA PHE A 115 0.72 -5.36 -0.60
C PHE A 115 -0.08 -6.44 0.11
N SER A 116 0.65 -7.41 0.67
CA SER A 116 0.13 -8.38 1.63
C SER A 116 1.10 -8.52 2.79
N LEU A 117 0.64 -8.98 3.95
CA LEU A 117 1.58 -9.46 4.96
C LEU A 117 2.35 -10.67 4.42
N VAL A 118 3.60 -10.83 4.84
CA VAL A 118 4.29 -12.11 4.68
C VAL A 118 3.51 -13.19 5.46
N PRO A 119 3.34 -14.41 4.92
CA PRO A 119 2.59 -15.46 5.59
C PRO A 119 3.02 -15.66 7.05
N GLY A 120 2.03 -15.65 7.96
CA GLY A 120 2.25 -15.75 9.40
C GLY A 120 2.40 -14.41 10.13
N GLY A 121 2.45 -13.27 9.43
CA GLY A 121 2.42 -11.94 10.05
C GLY A 121 1.06 -11.61 10.68
N GLU A 122 1.06 -10.78 11.73
CA GLU A 122 -0.14 -10.39 12.47
C GLU A 122 -0.66 -9.00 12.10
N TYR A 123 0.24 -8.06 11.81
CA TYR A 123 -0.09 -6.72 11.32
C TYR A 123 1.16 -6.01 10.82
N ALA A 124 0.99 -4.96 10.02
CA ALA A 124 2.05 -4.02 9.68
C ALA A 124 1.50 -2.59 9.69
N LEU A 125 2.13 -1.73 10.47
CA LEU A 125 1.82 -0.29 10.51
C LEU A 125 2.92 0.47 9.76
N LEU A 126 2.49 1.28 8.80
CA LEU A 126 3.33 2.07 7.91
C LEU A 126 2.91 3.54 7.98
N THR A 127 3.80 4.44 7.55
CA THR A 127 3.35 5.70 6.95
C THR A 127 3.46 5.59 5.43
N THR A 128 2.55 6.26 4.73
CA THR A 128 2.78 6.57 3.32
C THR A 128 2.65 8.07 3.08
N THR A 129 3.60 8.62 2.32
CA THR A 129 3.63 10.02 1.90
C THR A 129 3.59 10.10 0.39
N VAL A 130 2.63 10.86 -0.13
CA VAL A 130 2.45 11.06 -1.58
C VAL A 130 2.81 12.50 -1.92
N SER A 131 3.65 12.70 -2.94
CA SER A 131 3.99 14.04 -3.43
C SER A 131 4.10 14.08 -4.96
N PRO A 132 3.37 14.98 -5.66
CA PRO A 132 2.31 15.86 -5.17
C PRO A 132 1.19 15.12 -4.44
N GLY A 133 0.55 15.76 -3.45
CA GLY A 133 -0.38 15.12 -2.49
C GLY A 133 -1.48 14.26 -3.13
N PHE A 134 -1.93 13.23 -2.43
CA PHE A 134 -2.92 12.28 -2.93
C PHE A 134 -4.18 12.98 -3.46
N SER A 135 -4.65 12.51 -4.62
CA SER A 135 -5.89 12.93 -5.25
C SER A 135 -6.61 11.70 -5.79
N PRO A 136 -7.94 11.55 -5.55
CA PRO A 136 -8.71 10.46 -6.14
C PRO A 136 -8.66 10.42 -7.67
N LYS A 137 -8.44 11.58 -8.33
CA LYS A 137 -8.31 11.66 -9.80
C LYS A 137 -7.02 11.02 -10.33
N GLY A 138 -6.02 10.86 -9.46
CA GLY A 138 -4.74 10.27 -9.77
C GLY A 138 -4.63 8.80 -9.36
N PHE A 139 -5.70 8.20 -8.83
CA PHE A 139 -5.73 6.81 -8.37
C PHE A 139 -6.40 5.92 -9.41
N ASP A 140 -5.71 4.86 -9.83
CA ASP A 140 -6.26 3.81 -10.67
C ASP A 140 -6.20 2.46 -9.92
N LEU A 141 -7.30 1.71 -9.94
CA LEU A 141 -7.34 0.33 -9.45
C LEU A 141 -7.00 -0.65 -10.57
N GLY A 142 -6.20 -1.65 -10.26
CA GLY A 142 -5.69 -2.65 -11.19
C GLY A 142 -6.76 -3.63 -11.66
N LYS A 143 -6.78 -3.91 -12.97
CA LYS A 143 -7.65 -4.91 -13.59
C LYS A 143 -6.89 -6.21 -13.78
N ARG A 144 -7.36 -7.29 -13.15
CA ARG A 144 -6.68 -8.60 -13.10
C ARG A 144 -6.20 -9.08 -14.47
N GLU A 145 -7.11 -9.23 -15.42
CA GLU A 145 -6.81 -9.79 -16.75
C GLU A 145 -5.86 -8.92 -17.58
N GLU A 146 -5.95 -7.59 -17.42
CA GLU A 146 -5.03 -6.67 -18.06
C GLU A 146 -3.63 -6.81 -17.48
N LEU A 147 -3.52 -6.81 -16.15
CA LEU A 147 -2.24 -6.92 -15.46
C LEU A 147 -1.57 -8.27 -15.71
N LYS A 148 -2.31 -9.40 -15.68
CA LYS A 148 -1.75 -10.73 -15.98
C LYS A 148 -1.20 -10.83 -17.40
N ARG A 149 -1.82 -10.14 -18.37
CA ARG A 149 -1.32 -10.07 -19.74
C ARG A 149 -0.04 -9.24 -19.85
N LEU A 150 0.05 -8.13 -19.11
CA LEU A 150 1.21 -7.24 -19.12
C LEU A 150 2.40 -7.82 -18.32
N PHE A 151 2.13 -8.59 -17.27
CA PHE A 151 3.12 -9.10 -16.33
C PHE A 151 2.90 -10.61 -16.06
N PRO A 152 3.18 -11.46 -17.07
CA PRO A 152 2.87 -12.89 -17.01
C PRO A 152 3.65 -13.66 -15.94
N ASP A 153 4.78 -13.13 -15.47
CA ASP A 153 5.62 -13.76 -14.44
C ASP A 153 5.08 -13.54 -13.00
N TYR A 154 4.09 -12.67 -12.81
CA TYR A 154 3.54 -12.28 -11.51
C TYR A 154 2.06 -12.65 -11.36
N GLN A 155 1.60 -13.65 -12.09
CA GLN A 155 0.17 -14.01 -12.14
C GLN A 155 -0.41 -14.36 -10.77
N GLU A 156 0.34 -15.08 -9.93
CA GLU A 156 -0.12 -15.47 -8.59
C GLU A 156 -0.32 -14.25 -7.68
N GLU A 157 0.63 -13.33 -7.67
CA GLU A 157 0.51 -12.09 -6.90
C GLU A 157 -0.59 -11.18 -7.45
N ILE A 158 -0.73 -11.10 -8.77
CA ILE A 158 -1.80 -10.31 -9.39
C ILE A 158 -3.17 -10.89 -9.04
N GLU A 159 -3.32 -12.21 -9.07
CA GLU A 159 -4.55 -12.90 -8.67
C GLU A 159 -4.92 -12.55 -7.22
N LEU A 160 -3.95 -12.64 -6.31
CA LEU A 160 -4.13 -12.31 -4.89
C LEU A 160 -4.51 -10.84 -4.68
N LEU A 161 -3.81 -9.92 -5.35
CA LEU A 161 -3.88 -8.48 -5.08
C LEU A 161 -4.91 -7.76 -5.94
N THR A 162 -5.72 -8.46 -6.72
CA THR A 162 -6.85 -7.87 -7.46
C THR A 162 -8.15 -8.55 -7.06
N THR A 163 -9.28 -7.92 -7.36
CA THR A 163 -10.60 -8.54 -7.23
C THR A 163 -11.22 -8.69 -8.62
N ASP A 164 -12.00 -9.74 -8.82
CA ASP A 164 -12.93 -9.82 -9.95
C ASP A 164 -14.06 -8.82 -9.69
N LEU A 165 -13.97 -7.64 -10.30
CA LEU A 165 -15.08 -6.70 -10.41
C LEU A 165 -15.48 -6.58 -11.87
#